data_AF-W4QA55-F1
#
_entry.id   AF-W4QA55-F1
#
_cell.length_a   1.000
_cell.length_b   1.000
_cell.length_c   1.000
_cell.angle_alpha   90.00
_cell.angle_beta   90.00
_cell.angle_gamma   90.00
#
_symmetry.space_group_name_H-M   'P 1'
#
loop_
_entity.id
_entity.type
_entity.pdbx_description
1 polymer ?
#
loop_
_entity_poly.entity_id
_entity_poly.type
_entity_poly.pdbx_seq_one_letter_code
_entity_poly.pdbx_strand_id
1 'polypeptide(L)'
;MNEEKKMQIIAKLAQESNTKEQYVTQLIELVGEGNTVPFIARYRKEMTGGLDEVQIRDIVEKWEYENQLLKRQEEVVRLIEEQGKLTNELRVQIESAKKLQEIEDLYRPYKQKRRTRATVAKEKGLEPFAEWLFSLPKSGDIESESKAYINEEKEVTTIEEVIQGAQDIIAEWVSDDADLRKRIRHRGFSEGKIQTSVKDQSLDEKSVFEMYYEYDEAIRAIVPHRILAMNRGEKEGILRVSLLFPNERVLQEMKRKFITQHSIVENLVSDAIEDAYKRLITPSIEREIRNELTEKAEAQAIHIFSENLRHLLLQPPMKDKVVLGVDPAYRTGCKLLSLIIQGKCWI
;
A
#
# COMPACT_ATOMS: atom_id res chain seq x y z
N MET A 1 21.66 10.22 -8.70
CA MET A 1 20.63 10.60 -9.67
C MET A 1 21.32 10.93 -10.98
N ASN A 2 21.01 10.18 -12.04
CA ASN A 2 21.45 10.53 -13.39
C ASN A 2 20.79 11.86 -13.79
N GLU A 3 21.58 12.86 -14.21
CA GLU A 3 21.09 14.19 -14.62
C GLU A 3 20.02 14.10 -15.73
N GLU A 4 20.09 13.07 -16.58
CA GLU A 4 19.09 12.82 -17.62
C GLU A 4 17.70 12.48 -17.03
N LYS A 5 17.65 11.60 -16.02
CA LYS A 5 16.39 11.24 -15.35
C LYS A 5 15.82 12.43 -14.56
N LYS A 6 16.71 13.25 -13.98
CA LYS A 6 16.32 14.51 -13.30
C LYS A 6 15.57 15.44 -14.26
N MET A 7 16.11 15.65 -15.46
CA MET A 7 15.49 16.48 -16.48
C MET A 7 14.16 15.90 -16.97
N GLN A 8 14.04 14.58 -17.10
CA GLN A 8 12.77 13.93 -17.46
C GLN A 8 11.67 14.16 -16.41
N ILE A 9 12.00 14.07 -15.11
CA ILE A 9 11.06 14.37 -14.03
C ILE A 9 10.63 15.84 -14.10
N ILE A 10 11.58 16.77 -14.28
CA ILE A 10 11.30 18.20 -14.40
C ILE A 10 10.36 18.48 -15.59
N ALA A 11 10.61 17.89 -16.75
CA ALA A 11 9.76 18.01 -17.93
C ALA A 11 8.34 17.51 -17.68
N LYS A 12 8.21 16.35 -17.03
CA LYS A 12 6.91 15.78 -16.64
C LYS A 12 6.15 16.72 -15.70
N LEU A 13 6.79 17.21 -14.63
CA LEU A 13 6.17 18.11 -13.67
C LEU A 13 5.77 19.44 -14.30
N ALA A 14 6.60 19.98 -15.18
CA ALA A 14 6.28 21.21 -15.92
C ALA A 14 5.01 21.03 -16.78
N GLN A 15 4.89 19.88 -17.46
CA GLN A 15 3.71 19.56 -18.26
C GLN A 15 2.46 19.40 -17.38
N GLU A 16 2.54 18.65 -16.28
CA GLU A 16 1.41 18.42 -15.37
C GLU A 16 0.92 19.71 -14.69
N SER A 17 1.84 20.61 -14.34
CA SER A 17 1.54 21.88 -13.68
C SER A 17 1.32 23.04 -14.66
N ASN A 18 1.30 22.76 -15.97
CA ASN A 18 1.15 23.75 -17.04
C ASN A 18 2.09 24.96 -16.88
N THR A 19 3.36 24.69 -16.58
CA THR A 19 4.41 25.70 -16.39
C THR A 19 5.64 25.36 -17.23
N LYS A 20 6.66 26.23 -17.20
CA LYS A 20 7.91 26.01 -17.94
C LYS A 20 8.90 25.21 -17.07
N GLU A 21 9.65 24.33 -17.71
CA GLU A 21 10.71 23.52 -17.06
C GLU A 21 11.67 24.38 -16.23
N GLN A 22 12.09 25.53 -16.77
CA GLN A 22 12.97 26.47 -16.08
C GLN A 22 12.46 26.91 -14.70
N TYR A 23 11.13 27.03 -14.53
CA TYR A 23 10.52 27.47 -13.28
C TYR A 23 10.42 26.33 -12.26
N VAL A 24 10.19 25.10 -12.74
CA VAL A 24 10.25 23.89 -11.90
C VAL A 24 11.67 23.66 -11.41
N THR A 25 12.68 23.80 -12.29
CA THR A 25 14.10 23.69 -11.90
C THR A 25 14.46 24.68 -10.80
N GLN A 26 14.15 25.98 -11.00
CA GLN A 26 14.43 27.02 -9.99
C GLN A 26 13.67 26.76 -8.69
N LEU A 27 12.41 26.30 -8.77
CA LEU A 27 11.65 25.95 -7.58
C LEU A 27 12.34 24.84 -6.77
N ILE A 28 12.78 23.78 -7.44
CA ILE A 28 13.48 22.66 -6.78
C ILE A 28 14.80 23.11 -6.14
N GLU A 29 15.55 23.98 -6.82
CA GLU A 29 16.78 24.57 -6.27
C GLU A 29 16.51 25.38 -5.01
N LEU A 30 15.51 26.28 -5.05
CA LEU A 30 15.10 27.07 -3.89
C LEU A 30 14.68 26.20 -2.70
N VAL A 31 13.95 25.11 -2.95
CA VAL A 31 13.56 24.16 -1.90
C VAL A 31 14.78 23.42 -1.36
N GLY A 32 15.72 23.02 -2.22
CA GLY A 32 16.98 22.39 -1.83
C GLY A 32 17.89 23.28 -0.97
N GLU A 33 17.80 24.60 -1.15
CA GLU A 33 18.45 25.61 -0.29
C GLU A 33 17.77 25.81 1.07
N GLY A 34 16.63 25.15 1.32
CA GLY A 34 15.88 25.24 2.57
C GLY A 34 14.86 26.39 2.62
N ASN A 35 14.52 27.00 1.48
CA ASN A 35 13.47 28.03 1.42
C ASN A 35 12.08 27.40 1.63
N THR A 36 11.24 28.06 2.43
CA THR A 36 9.87 27.58 2.70
C THR A 36 8.88 27.96 1.59
N VAL A 37 7.79 27.20 1.44
CA VAL A 37 6.74 27.48 0.44
C VAL A 37 6.22 28.93 0.51
N PRO A 38 5.86 29.50 1.70
CA PRO A 38 5.41 30.89 1.78
C PRO A 38 6.50 31.90 1.42
N PHE A 39 7.78 31.59 1.73
CA PHE A 39 8.89 32.46 1.35
C PHE A 39 9.07 32.50 -0.17
N ILE A 40 9.02 31.34 -0.83
CA ILE A 40 9.15 31.24 -2.29
C ILE A 40 8.00 31.96 -2.99
N ALA A 41 6.75 31.68 -2.59
CA ALA A 41 5.56 32.28 -3.19
C ALA A 41 5.55 33.82 -3.07
N ARG A 42 6.10 34.35 -1.97
CA ARG A 42 6.10 35.80 -1.69
C ARG A 42 7.31 36.54 -2.24
N TYR A 43 8.51 35.98 -2.12
CA TYR A 43 9.77 36.69 -2.36
C TYR A 43 10.57 36.17 -3.55
N ARG A 44 10.16 35.04 -4.15
CA ARG A 44 10.82 34.40 -5.30
C ARG A 44 9.87 34.19 -6.49
N LYS A 45 8.77 34.95 -6.53
CA LYS A 45 7.70 34.83 -7.53
C LYS A 45 8.19 34.91 -8.99
N GLU A 46 9.16 35.79 -9.27
CA GLU A 46 9.74 35.94 -10.61
C GLU A 46 10.56 34.70 -11.03
N MET A 47 11.24 34.07 -10.08
CA MET A 47 12.05 32.87 -10.31
C MET A 47 11.19 31.62 -10.57
N THR A 48 9.96 31.61 -10.07
CA THR A 48 9.00 30.51 -10.27
C THR A 48 7.96 30.80 -11.33
N GLY A 49 8.02 31.95 -12.01
CA GLY A 49 7.04 32.30 -13.05
C GLY A 49 5.63 32.60 -12.52
N GLY A 50 5.52 32.97 -11.24
CA GLY A 50 4.24 33.37 -10.65
C GLY A 50 3.47 32.27 -9.93
N LEU A 51 4.05 31.08 -9.71
CA LEU A 51 3.39 29.98 -9.00
C LEU A 51 2.91 30.40 -7.60
N ASP A 52 1.68 30.01 -7.26
CA ASP A 52 1.12 30.23 -5.93
C ASP A 52 1.55 29.14 -4.93
N GLU A 53 1.19 29.31 -3.65
CA GLU A 53 1.57 28.38 -2.58
C GLU A 53 1.01 26.96 -2.79
N VAL A 54 -0.15 26.81 -3.43
CA VAL A 54 -0.78 25.52 -3.68
C VAL A 54 -0.03 24.79 -4.80
N GLN A 55 0.25 25.49 -5.89
CA GLN A 55 1.01 24.95 -7.01
C GLN A 55 2.44 24.59 -6.61
N ILE A 56 3.11 25.44 -5.82
CA ILE A 56 4.45 25.16 -5.29
C ILE A 56 4.44 23.88 -4.47
N ARG A 57 3.47 23.73 -3.55
CA ARG A 57 3.37 22.53 -2.71
C ARG A 57 3.14 21.26 -3.54
N ASP A 58 2.22 21.29 -4.49
CA ASP A 58 1.93 20.14 -5.37
C ASP A 58 3.18 19.69 -6.16
N ILE A 59 3.92 20.64 -6.74
CA ILE A 59 5.16 20.32 -7.48
C ILE A 59 6.21 19.71 -6.55
N VAL A 60 6.38 20.25 -5.34
CA VAL A 60 7.37 19.75 -4.37
C VAL A 60 7.02 18.33 -3.90
N GLU A 61 5.76 18.07 -3.55
CA GLU A 61 5.31 16.74 -3.12
C GLU A 61 5.50 15.70 -4.22
N LYS A 62 5.15 16.04 -5.47
CA LYS A 62 5.37 15.15 -6.62
C LYS A 62 6.85 14.94 -6.92
N TRP A 63 7.66 15.99 -6.83
CA TRP A 63 9.12 15.90 -6.98
C TRP A 63 9.75 14.96 -5.95
N GLU A 64 9.31 15.04 -4.70
CA GLU A 64 9.77 14.14 -3.63
C GLU A 64 9.37 12.69 -3.91
N TYR A 65 8.12 12.46 -4.34
CA TYR A 65 7.63 11.14 -4.72
C TYR A 65 8.43 10.52 -5.87
N GLU A 66 8.64 11.25 -6.96
CA GLU A 66 9.40 10.79 -8.12
C GLU A 66 10.86 10.47 -7.76
N ASN A 67 11.48 11.29 -6.89
CA ASN A 67 12.81 11.00 -6.37
C ASN A 67 12.85 9.74 -5.52
N GLN A 68 11.84 9.52 -4.67
CA GLN A 68 11.74 8.29 -3.88
C GLN A 68 11.59 7.07 -4.79
N LEU A 69 10.76 7.16 -5.82
CA LEU A 69 10.58 6.12 -6.83
C LEU A 69 11.90 5.78 -7.51
N LEU A 70 12.61 6.79 -8.02
CA LEU A 70 13.89 6.63 -8.73
C LEU A 70 14.97 6.03 -7.82
N LYS A 71 15.11 6.51 -6.59
CA LYS A 71 16.04 5.93 -5.60
C LYS A 71 15.72 4.46 -5.36
N ARG A 72 14.44 4.11 -5.27
CA ARG A 72 14.01 2.73 -5.06
C ARG A 72 14.29 1.84 -6.27
N GLN A 73 14.10 2.34 -7.49
CA GLN A 73 14.48 1.65 -8.72
C GLN A 73 15.99 1.33 -8.73
N GLU A 74 16.83 2.34 -8.48
CA GLU A 74 18.30 2.19 -8.45
C GLU A 74 18.74 1.17 -7.38
N GLU A 75 18.15 1.25 -6.18
CA GLU A 75 18.43 0.32 -5.08
C GLU A 75 18.06 -1.12 -5.44
N VAL A 76 16.87 -1.35 -6.00
CA VAL A 76 16.37 -2.68 -6.35
C VAL A 76 17.19 -3.29 -7.49
N VAL A 77 17.52 -2.51 -8.52
CA VAL A 77 18.41 -2.95 -9.60
C VAL A 77 19.74 -3.43 -9.02
N ARG A 78 20.37 -2.64 -8.13
CA ARG A 78 21.63 -3.02 -7.48
C ARG A 78 21.49 -4.31 -6.67
N LEU A 79 20.45 -4.44 -5.85
CA LEU A 79 20.23 -5.62 -4.99
C LEU A 79 20.02 -6.91 -5.79
N ILE A 80 19.43 -6.84 -6.98
CA ILE A 80 19.23 -7.99 -7.87
C ILE A 80 20.52 -8.30 -8.66
N GLU A 81 21.25 -7.26 -9.06
CA GLU A 81 22.56 -7.38 -9.73
C GLU A 81 23.60 -8.03 -8.83
N GLU A 82 23.65 -7.67 -7.54
CA GLU A 82 24.51 -8.30 -6.53
C GLU A 82 24.24 -9.82 -6.37
N GLN A 83 23.03 -10.29 -6.72
CA GLN A 83 22.67 -11.70 -6.73
C GLN A 83 22.99 -12.41 -8.06
N GLY A 84 23.45 -11.68 -9.08
CA GLY A 84 23.70 -12.20 -10.43
C GLY A 84 22.42 -12.61 -11.18
N LYS A 85 21.25 -12.12 -10.75
CA LYS A 85 19.94 -12.52 -11.30
C LYS A 85 19.26 -11.44 -12.16
N LEU A 86 19.94 -10.32 -12.37
CA LEU A 86 19.37 -9.19 -13.11
C LEU A 86 19.44 -9.47 -14.62
N THR A 87 18.29 -9.66 -15.26
CA THR A 87 18.18 -9.72 -16.72
C THR A 87 17.92 -8.34 -17.32
N ASN A 88 18.17 -8.19 -18.62
CA ASN A 88 17.89 -6.93 -19.33
C ASN A 88 16.39 -6.62 -19.32
N GLU A 89 15.54 -7.64 -19.47
CA GLU A 89 14.09 -7.50 -19.44
C GLU A 89 13.62 -7.00 -18.06
N LEU A 90 14.17 -7.59 -16.98
CA LEU A 90 13.84 -7.20 -15.61
C LEU A 90 14.32 -5.78 -15.29
N ARG A 91 15.51 -5.40 -15.74
CA ARG A 91 16.02 -4.02 -15.61
C ARG A 91 15.05 -3.03 -16.24
N VAL A 92 14.62 -3.27 -17.48
CA VAL A 92 13.66 -2.42 -18.19
C VAL A 92 12.31 -2.37 -17.46
N GLN A 93 11.82 -3.49 -16.94
CA GLN A 93 10.58 -3.53 -16.14
C GLN A 93 10.68 -2.67 -14.88
N ILE A 94 11.78 -2.75 -14.14
CA ILE A 94 11.99 -1.97 -12.91
C ILE A 94 12.11 -0.48 -13.23
N GLU A 95 12.90 -0.11 -14.24
CA GLU A 95 13.11 1.29 -14.63
C GLU A 95 11.85 1.95 -15.23
N SER A 96 10.97 1.16 -15.85
CA SER A 96 9.68 1.64 -16.39
C SER A 96 8.54 1.66 -15.38
N ALA A 97 8.73 1.12 -14.18
CA ALA A 97 7.71 1.05 -13.13
C ALA A 97 7.29 2.46 -12.69
N LYS A 98 5.98 2.71 -12.63
CA LYS A 98 5.42 4.05 -12.35
C LYS A 98 5.01 4.24 -10.90
N LYS A 99 4.99 3.16 -10.12
CA LYS A 99 4.58 3.15 -8.72
C LYS A 99 5.56 2.33 -7.91
N LEU A 100 5.83 2.75 -6.66
CA LEU A 100 6.66 2.00 -5.72
C LEU A 100 6.19 0.55 -5.57
N GLN A 101 4.88 0.33 -5.58
CA GLN A 101 4.31 -1.03 -5.47
C GLN A 101 4.70 -1.94 -6.64
N GLU A 102 4.80 -1.43 -7.87
CA GLU A 102 5.21 -2.23 -9.03
C GLU A 102 6.68 -2.68 -8.88
N ILE A 103 7.53 -1.79 -8.34
CA ILE A 103 8.92 -2.11 -8.02
C ILE A 103 8.98 -3.18 -6.93
N GLU A 104 8.19 -3.05 -5.85
CA GLU A 104 8.15 -4.06 -4.78
C GLU A 104 7.65 -5.42 -5.26
N ASP A 105 6.68 -5.45 -6.17
CA ASP A 105 6.19 -6.69 -6.78
C ASP A 105 7.30 -7.38 -7.61
N LEU A 106 8.05 -6.61 -8.41
CA LEU A 106 9.19 -7.13 -9.20
C LEU A 106 10.37 -7.57 -8.32
N TYR A 107 10.62 -6.88 -7.21
CA TYR A 107 11.72 -7.19 -6.29
C TYR A 107 11.41 -8.40 -5.39
N ARG A 108 10.15 -8.75 -5.18
CA ARG A 108 9.70 -9.78 -4.23
C ARG A 108 10.42 -11.12 -4.33
N PRO A 109 10.67 -11.70 -5.53
CA PRO A 109 11.39 -12.97 -5.67
C PRO A 109 12.85 -12.92 -5.19
N TYR A 110 13.45 -11.73 -5.16
CA TYR A 110 14.87 -11.49 -4.85
C TYR A 110 15.10 -10.94 -3.44
N LYS A 111 14.01 -10.58 -2.75
CA LYS A 111 14.08 -10.05 -1.39
C LYS A 111 14.54 -11.14 -0.43
N GLN A 112 15.50 -10.85 0.44
CA GLN A 112 15.87 -11.76 1.53
C GLN A 112 14.64 -12.00 2.41
N LYS A 113 14.17 -13.25 2.47
CA LYS A 113 12.99 -13.64 3.23
C LYS A 113 13.40 -14.10 4.62
N ARG A 114 12.56 -13.77 5.62
CA ARG A 114 12.62 -14.43 6.93
C ARG A 114 12.38 -15.93 6.72
N ARG A 115 12.87 -16.79 7.63
CA ARG A 115 12.69 -18.25 7.57
C ARG A 115 11.20 -18.62 7.38
N THR A 116 10.79 -18.88 6.12
CA THR A 116 9.43 -19.25 5.72
C THR A 116 9.29 -20.77 5.64
N ARG A 117 8.06 -21.27 5.50
CA ARG A 117 7.85 -22.71 5.24
C ARG A 117 8.58 -23.17 3.97
N ALA A 118 8.54 -22.34 2.93
CA ALA A 118 9.27 -22.60 1.69
C ALA A 118 10.79 -22.61 1.90
N THR A 119 11.37 -21.63 2.61
CA THR A 119 12.83 -21.63 2.83
C THR A 119 13.26 -22.82 3.67
N VAL A 120 12.47 -23.22 4.68
CA VAL A 120 12.72 -24.44 5.47
C VAL A 120 12.64 -25.68 4.58
N ALA A 121 11.65 -25.78 3.71
CA ALA A 121 11.54 -26.90 2.76
C ALA A 121 12.72 -26.95 1.77
N LYS A 122 13.23 -25.79 1.33
CA LYS A 122 14.45 -25.71 0.49
C LYS A 122 15.70 -26.14 1.25
N GLU A 123 15.87 -25.70 2.50
CA GLU A 123 16.95 -26.16 3.40
C GLU A 123 16.91 -27.69 3.58
N LYS A 124 15.69 -28.25 3.66
CA LYS A 124 15.45 -29.70 3.71
C LYS A 124 15.71 -30.42 2.37
N GLY A 125 16.02 -29.70 1.29
CA GLY A 125 16.35 -30.27 -0.02
C GLY A 125 15.15 -30.69 -0.86
N LEU A 126 13.96 -30.13 -0.59
CA LEU A 126 12.72 -30.48 -1.29
C LEU A 126 12.48 -29.66 -2.57
N GLU A 127 13.38 -28.71 -2.89
CA GLU A 127 13.26 -27.88 -4.09
C GLU A 127 13.23 -28.67 -5.41
N PRO A 128 14.06 -29.70 -5.63
CA PRO A 128 13.99 -30.47 -6.88
C PRO A 128 12.68 -31.24 -7.03
N PHE A 129 12.07 -31.70 -5.93
CA PHE A 129 10.74 -32.31 -5.98
C PHE A 129 9.67 -31.27 -6.32
N ALA A 130 9.77 -30.05 -5.77
CA ALA A 130 8.89 -28.95 -6.14
C ALA A 130 9.02 -28.58 -7.63
N GLU A 131 10.24 -28.56 -8.18
CA GLU A 131 10.48 -28.36 -9.61
C GLU A 131 9.86 -29.48 -10.45
N TRP A 132 9.99 -30.73 -10.02
CA TRP A 132 9.37 -31.87 -10.69
C TRP A 132 7.85 -31.75 -10.71
N LEU A 133 7.21 -31.45 -9.57
CA LEU A 133 5.77 -31.18 -9.50
C LEU A 133 5.37 -30.02 -10.44
N PHE A 134 6.14 -28.91 -10.41
CA PHE A 134 5.84 -27.72 -11.19
C PHE A 134 6.09 -27.89 -12.70
N SER A 135 6.86 -28.90 -13.11
CA SER A 135 7.06 -29.29 -14.52
C SER A 135 5.85 -30.00 -15.14
N LEU A 136 4.84 -30.35 -14.33
CA LEU A 136 3.60 -31.00 -14.75
C LEU A 136 3.82 -32.33 -15.51
N PRO A 137 4.47 -33.35 -14.90
CA PRO A 137 4.72 -34.64 -15.54
C PRO A 137 3.42 -35.33 -15.96
N LYS A 138 3.40 -35.92 -17.16
CA LYS A 138 2.22 -36.62 -17.70
C LYS A 138 2.07 -38.05 -17.18
N SER A 139 3.15 -38.64 -16.68
CA SER A 139 3.23 -40.02 -16.21
C SER A 139 4.31 -40.13 -15.14
N GLY A 140 4.18 -41.12 -14.27
CA GLY A 140 5.05 -41.32 -13.12
C GLY A 140 4.25 -41.82 -11.91
N ASP A 141 4.95 -42.15 -10.83
CA ASP A 141 4.33 -42.45 -9.55
C ASP A 141 4.83 -41.45 -8.50
N ILE A 142 3.89 -40.68 -7.94
CA ILE A 142 4.18 -39.61 -6.99
C ILE A 142 4.78 -40.19 -5.72
N GLU A 143 4.30 -41.34 -5.24
CA GLU A 143 4.84 -41.98 -4.04
C GLU A 143 6.29 -42.43 -4.25
N SER A 144 6.58 -43.09 -5.37
CA SER A 144 7.93 -43.53 -5.70
C SER A 144 8.90 -42.36 -5.89
N GLU A 145 8.48 -41.28 -6.56
CA GLU A 145 9.30 -40.08 -6.72
C GLU A 145 9.56 -39.41 -5.35
N SER A 146 8.53 -39.30 -4.50
CA SER A 146 8.62 -38.66 -3.18
C SER A 146 9.60 -39.37 -2.24
N LYS A 147 9.71 -40.72 -2.33
CA LYS A 147 10.62 -41.52 -1.50
C LYS A 147 12.09 -41.12 -1.68
N ALA A 148 12.48 -40.61 -2.85
CA ALA A 148 13.85 -40.16 -3.10
C ALA A 148 14.25 -38.93 -2.27
N TYR A 149 13.27 -38.22 -1.70
CA TYR A 149 13.47 -36.98 -0.95
C TYR A 149 13.26 -37.14 0.56
N ILE A 150 12.96 -38.36 1.04
CA ILE A 150 12.89 -38.67 2.48
C ILE A 150 14.31 -38.64 3.05
N ASN A 151 14.50 -37.88 4.13
CA ASN A 151 15.79 -37.73 4.78
C ASN A 151 15.58 -37.44 6.28
N GLU A 152 15.88 -38.44 7.12
CA GLU A 152 15.76 -38.33 8.59
C GLU A 152 16.69 -37.26 9.19
N GLU A 153 17.91 -37.10 8.66
CA GLU A 153 18.85 -36.07 9.12
C GLU A 153 18.34 -34.65 8.86
N LYS A 154 17.49 -34.49 7.85
CA LYS A 154 16.82 -33.22 7.52
C LYS A 154 15.40 -33.13 8.08
N GLU A 155 15.02 -34.03 8.99
CA GLU A 155 13.69 -34.09 9.60
C GLU A 155 12.56 -34.17 8.55
N VAL A 156 12.76 -34.98 7.51
CA VAL A 156 11.73 -35.34 6.52
C VAL A 156 11.58 -36.85 6.56
N THR A 157 10.53 -37.33 7.20
CA THR A 157 10.35 -38.74 7.57
C THR A 157 9.22 -39.43 6.80
N THR A 158 8.31 -38.64 6.22
CA THR A 158 7.10 -39.14 5.54
C THR A 158 6.95 -38.58 4.13
N ILE A 159 6.19 -39.28 3.28
CA ILE A 159 5.85 -38.80 1.93
C ILE A 159 5.00 -37.53 2.02
N GLU A 160 4.11 -37.45 3.00
CA GLU A 160 3.26 -36.30 3.26
C GLU A 160 4.09 -35.05 3.57
N GLU A 161 5.18 -35.16 4.34
CA GLU A 161 6.10 -34.05 4.61
C GLU A 161 6.85 -33.59 3.35
N VAL A 162 7.25 -34.52 2.48
CA VAL A 162 7.87 -34.22 1.18
C VAL A 162 6.91 -33.41 0.31
N ILE A 163 5.68 -33.91 0.15
CA ILE A 163 4.63 -33.28 -0.64
C ILE A 163 4.30 -31.90 -0.08
N GLN A 164 4.05 -31.79 1.23
CA GLN A 164 3.69 -30.53 1.87
C GLN A 164 4.82 -29.50 1.75
N GLY A 165 6.08 -29.91 1.92
CA GLY A 165 7.23 -29.01 1.75
C GLY A 165 7.38 -28.52 0.31
N ALA A 166 7.17 -29.38 -0.68
CA ALA A 166 7.18 -28.96 -2.08
C ALA A 166 5.99 -28.04 -2.43
N GLN A 167 4.80 -28.29 -1.88
CA GLN A 167 3.65 -27.40 -2.01
C GLN A 167 3.92 -26.02 -1.37
N ASP A 168 4.59 -25.96 -0.23
CA ASP A 168 5.00 -24.70 0.40
C ASP A 168 5.96 -23.89 -0.50
N ILE A 169 6.90 -24.57 -1.17
CA ILE A 169 7.80 -23.94 -2.15
C ILE A 169 7.03 -23.39 -3.36
N ILE A 170 6.16 -24.22 -3.96
CA ILE A 170 5.34 -23.82 -5.10
C ILE A 170 4.41 -22.65 -4.72
N ALA A 171 3.82 -22.70 -3.53
CA ALA A 171 2.94 -21.63 -3.05
C ALA A 171 3.69 -20.29 -2.99
N GLU A 172 4.95 -20.31 -2.55
CA GLU A 172 5.79 -19.12 -2.51
C GLU A 172 6.12 -18.61 -3.92
N TRP A 173 6.53 -19.48 -4.84
CA TRP A 173 6.80 -19.12 -6.24
C TRP A 173 5.59 -18.49 -6.93
N VAL A 174 4.42 -19.10 -6.79
CA VAL A 174 3.15 -18.60 -7.32
C VAL A 174 2.81 -17.24 -6.70
N SER A 175 3.06 -17.07 -5.40
CA SER A 175 2.76 -15.81 -4.69
C SER A 175 3.64 -14.63 -5.08
N ASP A 176 4.82 -14.90 -5.65
CA ASP A 176 5.81 -13.89 -6.03
C ASP A 176 5.65 -13.41 -7.48
N ASP A 177 4.73 -13.99 -8.25
CA ASP A 177 4.48 -13.57 -9.63
C ASP A 177 3.88 -12.16 -9.71
N ALA A 178 4.69 -11.18 -10.13
CA ALA A 178 4.33 -9.76 -10.14
C ALA A 178 3.07 -9.46 -10.98
N ASP A 179 2.96 -10.05 -12.17
CA ASP A 179 1.81 -9.87 -13.07
C ASP A 179 0.51 -10.39 -12.46
N LEU A 180 0.58 -11.55 -11.80
CA LEU A 180 -0.56 -12.13 -11.11
C LEU A 180 -1.00 -11.23 -9.96
N ARG A 181 -0.08 -10.76 -9.13
CA ARG A 181 -0.40 -9.86 -8.02
C ARG A 181 -1.05 -8.58 -8.52
N LYS A 182 -0.54 -7.99 -9.61
CA LYS A 182 -1.14 -6.81 -10.26
C LYS A 182 -2.58 -7.07 -10.70
N ARG A 183 -2.86 -8.23 -11.34
CA ARG A 183 -4.22 -8.61 -11.75
C ARG A 183 -5.15 -8.84 -10.57
N ILE A 184 -4.71 -9.57 -9.55
CA ILE A 184 -5.52 -9.86 -8.36
C ILE A 184 -5.83 -8.57 -7.60
N ARG A 185 -4.86 -7.65 -7.47
CA ARG A 185 -5.09 -6.32 -6.86
C ARG A 185 -6.14 -5.53 -7.62
N HIS A 186 -6.01 -5.47 -8.95
CA HIS A 186 -6.99 -4.76 -9.79
C HIS A 186 -8.39 -5.36 -9.69
N ARG A 187 -8.51 -6.68 -9.72
CA ARG A 187 -9.80 -7.38 -9.56
C ARG A 187 -10.38 -7.19 -8.16
N GLY A 188 -9.54 -7.29 -7.13
CA GLY A 188 -9.93 -7.03 -5.75
C GLY A 188 -10.48 -5.63 -5.55
N PHE A 189 -9.85 -4.61 -6.13
CA PHE A 189 -10.35 -3.24 -6.04
C PHE A 189 -11.68 -3.04 -6.81
N SER A 190 -11.81 -3.65 -7.99
CA SER A 190 -12.96 -3.41 -8.90
C SER A 190 -14.20 -4.25 -8.58
N GLU A 191 -14.02 -5.48 -8.12
CA GLU A 191 -15.07 -6.47 -7.87
C GLU A 191 -15.23 -6.83 -6.39
N GLY A 192 -14.24 -6.50 -5.55
CA GLY A 192 -14.26 -6.84 -4.13
C GLY A 192 -15.16 -5.94 -3.29
N LYS A 193 -15.44 -6.42 -2.08
CA LYS A 193 -16.23 -5.71 -1.08
C LYS A 193 -15.42 -5.54 0.20
N ILE A 194 -15.63 -4.43 0.89
CA ILE A 194 -15.23 -4.30 2.28
C ILE A 194 -16.39 -4.80 3.14
N GLN A 195 -16.08 -5.57 4.19
CA GLN A 195 -17.05 -6.09 5.13
C GLN A 195 -16.58 -5.80 6.55
N THR A 196 -17.52 -5.42 7.42
CA THR A 196 -17.29 -5.32 8.86
C THR A 196 -18.20 -6.23 9.64
N SER A 197 -17.67 -6.75 10.74
CA SER A 197 -18.41 -7.51 11.72
C SER A 197 -18.08 -7.02 13.13
N VAL A 198 -19.04 -7.11 14.05
CA VAL A 198 -18.79 -6.87 15.47
C VAL A 198 -17.77 -7.87 16.01
N LYS A 199 -16.78 -7.37 16.77
CA LYS A 199 -15.79 -8.17 17.48
C LYS A 199 -16.10 -8.19 18.98
N ASP A 200 -16.32 -7.00 19.55
CA ASP A 200 -16.72 -6.85 20.95
C ASP A 200 -17.63 -5.63 21.10
N GLN A 201 -18.93 -5.89 21.23
CA GLN A 201 -19.94 -4.84 21.37
C GLN A 201 -19.87 -4.14 22.73
N SER A 202 -19.33 -4.79 23.76
CA SER A 202 -19.27 -4.21 25.11
C SER A 202 -18.36 -2.98 25.21
N LEU A 203 -17.41 -2.87 24.28
CA LEU A 203 -16.50 -1.73 24.16
C LEU A 203 -17.17 -0.49 23.51
N ASP A 204 -18.39 -0.62 22.98
CA ASP A 204 -19.14 0.45 22.33
C ASP A 204 -20.38 0.87 23.15
N GLU A 205 -20.15 1.35 24.37
CA GLU A 205 -21.20 1.73 25.34
C GLU A 205 -22.24 2.73 24.77
N LYS A 206 -21.84 3.55 23.79
CA LYS A 206 -22.69 4.57 23.16
C LYS A 206 -23.22 4.16 21.78
N SER A 207 -22.95 2.93 21.36
CA SER A 207 -23.38 2.39 20.06
C SER A 207 -22.96 3.28 18.88
N VAL A 208 -21.76 3.86 18.96
CA VAL A 208 -21.23 4.79 17.96
C VAL A 208 -21.02 4.09 16.61
N PHE A 209 -20.76 2.78 16.64
CA PHE A 209 -20.46 1.98 15.45
C PHE A 209 -21.59 1.03 15.05
N GLU A 210 -22.81 1.22 15.58
CA GLU A 210 -23.96 0.33 15.34
C GLU A 210 -24.21 0.04 13.85
N MET A 211 -24.13 1.09 13.01
CA MET A 211 -24.30 0.96 11.56
C MET A 211 -23.22 0.09 10.86
N TYR A 212 -22.14 -0.25 11.56
CA TYR A 212 -21.01 -1.03 11.05
C TYR A 212 -20.88 -2.41 11.74
N TYR A 213 -21.81 -2.80 12.61
CA TYR A 213 -21.77 -4.13 13.24
C TYR A 213 -21.94 -5.27 12.23
N GLU A 214 -22.74 -5.04 11.19
CA GLU A 214 -22.88 -5.92 10.04
C GLU A 214 -23.05 -5.05 8.80
N TYR A 215 -21.95 -4.81 8.09
CA TYR A 215 -21.92 -3.90 6.96
C TYR A 215 -21.07 -4.48 5.84
N ASP A 216 -21.54 -4.36 4.60
CA ASP A 216 -20.75 -4.60 3.40
C ASP A 216 -20.97 -3.53 2.33
N GLU A 217 -19.91 -3.17 1.63
CA GLU A 217 -19.98 -2.22 0.51
C GLU A 217 -18.91 -2.55 -0.53
N ALA A 218 -19.19 -2.25 -1.81
CA ALA A 218 -18.20 -2.41 -2.87
C ALA A 218 -17.00 -1.46 -2.64
N ILE A 219 -15.77 -1.99 -2.78
CA ILE A 219 -14.53 -1.21 -2.55
C ILE A 219 -14.46 0.02 -3.45
N ARG A 220 -14.92 -0.09 -4.70
CA ARG A 220 -14.95 1.03 -5.64
C ARG A 220 -15.92 2.17 -5.28
N ALA A 221 -16.91 1.91 -4.43
CA ALA A 221 -18.01 2.83 -4.12
C ALA A 221 -17.90 3.45 -2.73
N ILE A 222 -17.10 2.86 -1.85
CA ILE A 222 -17.01 3.30 -0.46
C ILE A 222 -16.45 4.71 -0.33
N VAL A 223 -17.12 5.50 0.50
CA VAL A 223 -16.77 6.89 0.77
C VAL A 223 -15.74 7.01 1.91
N PRO A 224 -14.79 7.96 1.83
CA PRO A 224 -13.72 8.15 2.82
C PRO A 224 -14.10 8.21 4.30
N HIS A 225 -15.16 8.92 4.67
CA HIS A 225 -15.53 9.02 6.08
C HIS A 225 -15.95 7.67 6.69
N ARG A 226 -16.50 6.74 5.88
CA ARG A 226 -16.81 5.37 6.31
C ARG A 226 -15.54 4.56 6.54
N ILE A 227 -14.54 4.70 5.67
CA ILE A 227 -13.22 4.08 5.87
C ILE A 227 -12.63 4.51 7.22
N LEU A 228 -12.63 5.81 7.51
CA LEU A 228 -12.11 6.33 8.79
C LEU A 228 -12.91 5.82 9.99
N ALA A 229 -14.25 5.76 9.89
CA ALA A 229 -15.11 5.22 10.95
C ALA A 229 -14.82 3.74 11.24
N MET A 230 -14.71 2.91 10.20
CA MET A 230 -14.39 1.50 10.33
C MET A 230 -12.97 1.28 10.87
N ASN A 231 -11.97 2.04 10.38
CA ASN A 231 -10.61 1.99 10.89
C ASN A 231 -10.54 2.35 12.39
N ARG A 232 -11.33 3.34 12.82
CA ARG A 232 -11.43 3.72 14.23
C ARG A 232 -12.03 2.59 15.06
N GLY A 233 -13.15 2.02 14.63
CA GLY A 233 -13.80 0.91 15.34
C GLY A 233 -12.92 -0.34 15.41
N GLU A 234 -12.14 -0.62 14.36
CA GLU A 234 -11.15 -1.70 14.35
C GLU A 234 -10.00 -1.45 15.34
N LYS A 235 -9.48 -0.22 15.37
CA LYS A 235 -8.41 0.18 16.30
C LYS A 235 -8.86 0.12 17.76
N GLU A 236 -10.11 0.44 18.04
CA GLU A 236 -10.72 0.35 19.37
C GLU A 236 -11.11 -1.10 19.75
N GLY A 237 -10.94 -2.06 18.83
CA GLY A 237 -11.22 -3.49 19.06
C GLY A 237 -12.71 -3.85 18.99
N ILE A 238 -13.58 -2.90 18.66
CA ILE A 238 -15.04 -3.05 18.57
C ILE A 238 -15.42 -3.79 17.28
N LEU A 239 -14.77 -3.46 16.17
CA LEU A 239 -15.03 -4.02 14.85
C LEU A 239 -13.89 -4.92 14.38
N ARG A 240 -14.23 -5.83 13.47
CA ARG A 240 -13.29 -6.49 12.57
C ARG A 240 -13.59 -6.03 11.16
N VAL A 241 -12.57 -5.56 10.43
CA VAL A 241 -12.70 -5.15 9.03
C VAL A 241 -11.97 -6.15 8.16
N SER A 242 -12.60 -6.57 7.06
CA SER A 242 -11.99 -7.50 6.11
C SER A 242 -12.38 -7.16 4.68
N LEU A 243 -11.59 -7.61 3.71
CA LEU A 243 -11.93 -7.52 2.30
C LEU A 243 -12.37 -8.89 1.75
N LEU A 244 -13.51 -8.91 1.06
CA LEU A 244 -14.03 -10.05 0.35
C LEU A 244 -13.65 -9.95 -1.13
N PHE A 245 -12.88 -10.92 -1.60
CA PHE A 245 -12.43 -11.03 -3.00
C PHE A 245 -13.26 -12.08 -3.77
N PRO A 246 -13.37 -11.97 -5.11
CA PRO A 246 -14.02 -12.98 -5.95
C PRO A 246 -13.13 -14.23 -6.13
N ASN A 247 -13.01 -15.01 -5.05
CA ASN A 247 -12.03 -16.09 -4.89
C ASN A 247 -12.05 -17.14 -6.01
N GLU A 248 -13.23 -17.65 -6.37
CA GLU A 248 -13.35 -18.75 -7.34
C GLU A 248 -12.79 -18.36 -8.72
N ARG A 249 -13.10 -17.16 -9.20
CA ARG A 249 -12.61 -16.66 -10.50
C ARG A 249 -11.11 -16.48 -10.49
N VAL A 250 -10.57 -15.90 -9.42
CA VAL A 250 -9.12 -15.69 -9.29
C VAL A 250 -8.38 -17.03 -9.25
N LEU A 251 -8.88 -17.99 -8.47
CA LEU A 251 -8.28 -19.32 -8.38
C LEU A 251 -8.32 -20.05 -9.73
N GLN A 252 -9.42 -19.95 -10.49
CA GLN A 252 -9.49 -20.51 -11.84
C GLN A 252 -8.47 -19.87 -12.79
N GLU A 253 -8.29 -18.55 -12.74
CA GLU A 253 -7.26 -17.85 -13.53
C GLU A 253 -5.84 -18.28 -13.13
N MET A 254 -5.58 -18.42 -11.85
CA MET A 254 -4.28 -18.90 -11.33
C MET A 254 -4.00 -20.33 -11.80
N LYS A 255 -4.96 -21.24 -11.65
CA LYS A 255 -4.84 -22.63 -12.11
C LYS A 255 -4.58 -22.68 -13.62
N ARG A 256 -5.31 -21.90 -14.43
CA ARG A 256 -5.06 -21.82 -15.89
C ARG A 256 -3.69 -21.27 -16.25
N LYS A 257 -3.14 -20.35 -15.45
CA LYS A 257 -1.81 -19.77 -15.70
C LYS A 257 -0.70 -20.80 -15.47
N PHE A 258 -0.78 -21.57 -14.38
CA PHE A 258 0.32 -22.44 -13.95
C PHE A 258 0.13 -23.90 -14.36
N ILE A 259 -1.10 -24.40 -14.42
CA ILE A 259 -1.44 -25.76 -14.87
C ILE A 259 -1.82 -25.69 -16.35
N THR A 260 -0.80 -25.71 -17.20
CA THR A 260 -0.95 -25.51 -18.66
C THR A 260 -1.23 -26.79 -19.43
N GLN A 261 -1.10 -27.95 -18.78
CA GLN A 261 -1.34 -29.26 -19.36
C GLN A 261 -1.88 -30.24 -18.31
N HIS A 262 -2.60 -31.26 -18.78
CA HIS A 262 -3.02 -32.37 -17.92
C HIS A 262 -1.80 -33.10 -17.36
N SER A 263 -1.82 -33.37 -16.06
CA SER A 263 -0.70 -33.97 -15.34
C SER A 263 -1.19 -34.82 -14.17
N ILE A 264 -0.41 -35.84 -13.79
CA ILE A 264 -0.72 -36.67 -12.61
C ILE A 264 -0.66 -35.88 -11.29
N VAL A 265 0.06 -34.75 -11.28
CA VAL A 265 0.26 -33.91 -10.09
C VAL A 265 -0.68 -32.71 -10.02
N GLU A 266 -1.67 -32.65 -10.92
CA GLU A 266 -2.57 -31.49 -11.07
C GLU A 266 -3.25 -31.10 -9.75
N ASN A 267 -3.71 -32.09 -8.97
CA ASN A 267 -4.33 -31.84 -7.67
C ASN A 267 -3.34 -31.22 -6.68
N LEU A 268 -2.11 -31.76 -6.59
CA LEU A 268 -1.08 -31.25 -5.67
C LEU A 268 -0.65 -29.82 -5.99
N VAL A 269 -0.49 -29.51 -7.27
CA VAL A 269 -0.16 -28.16 -7.74
C VAL A 269 -1.36 -27.22 -7.54
N SER A 270 -2.58 -27.68 -7.79
CA SER A 270 -3.82 -26.94 -7.51
C SER A 270 -3.92 -26.56 -6.03
N ASP A 271 -3.63 -27.48 -5.12
CA ASP A 271 -3.67 -27.23 -3.67
C ASP A 271 -2.62 -26.19 -3.26
N ALA A 272 -1.40 -26.27 -3.82
CA ALA A 272 -0.35 -25.27 -3.60
C ALA A 272 -0.75 -23.88 -4.11
N ILE A 273 -1.41 -23.80 -5.27
CA ILE A 273 -1.96 -22.54 -5.82
C ILE A 273 -3.05 -21.97 -4.90
N GLU A 274 -3.91 -22.82 -4.36
CA GLU A 274 -4.97 -22.39 -3.44
C GLU A 274 -4.42 -21.87 -2.12
N ASP A 275 -3.40 -22.54 -1.57
CA ASP A 275 -2.67 -22.08 -0.40
C ASP A 275 -1.92 -20.76 -0.67
N ALA A 276 -1.23 -20.63 -1.82
CA ALA A 276 -0.60 -19.38 -2.23
C ALA A 276 -1.60 -18.21 -2.21
N TYR A 277 -2.78 -18.43 -2.79
CA TYR A 277 -3.83 -17.43 -2.85
C TYR A 277 -4.36 -17.05 -1.47
N LYS A 278 -4.73 -18.03 -0.64
CA LYS A 278 -5.36 -17.79 0.67
C LYS A 278 -4.38 -17.27 1.71
N ARG A 279 -3.18 -17.85 1.79
CA ARG A 279 -2.21 -17.60 2.87
C ARG A 279 -1.25 -16.45 2.57
N LEU A 280 -0.83 -16.30 1.31
CA LEU A 280 0.25 -15.38 0.94
C LEU A 280 -0.24 -14.16 0.17
N ILE A 281 -1.07 -14.37 -0.87
CA ILE A 281 -1.49 -13.29 -1.77
C ILE A 281 -2.61 -12.46 -1.16
N THR A 282 -3.72 -13.09 -0.75
CA THR A 282 -4.92 -12.40 -0.24
C THR A 282 -4.60 -11.48 0.93
N PRO A 283 -3.91 -11.92 2.01
CA PRO A 283 -3.63 -11.05 3.15
C PRO A 283 -2.68 -9.90 2.80
N SER A 284 -1.81 -10.08 1.80
CA SER A 284 -0.91 -9.00 1.35
C SER A 284 -1.67 -7.96 0.54
N ILE A 285 -2.47 -8.38 -0.43
CA ILE A 285 -3.27 -7.49 -1.28
C ILE A 285 -4.35 -6.78 -0.46
N GLU A 286 -4.93 -7.47 0.53
CA GLU A 286 -5.87 -6.86 1.46
C GLU A 286 -5.26 -5.67 2.20
N ARG A 287 -4.06 -5.83 2.77
CA ARG A 287 -3.33 -4.74 3.42
C ARG A 287 -3.01 -3.61 2.45
N GLU A 288 -2.58 -3.93 1.24
CA GLU A 288 -2.29 -2.93 0.20
C GLU A 288 -3.54 -2.08 -0.12
N ILE A 289 -4.69 -2.72 -0.38
CA ILE A 289 -5.93 -2.01 -0.67
C ILE A 289 -6.42 -1.20 0.55
N ARG A 290 -6.36 -1.78 1.76
CA ARG A 290 -6.76 -1.07 2.99
C ARG A 290 -5.90 0.16 3.23
N ASN A 291 -4.60 0.08 2.99
CA ASN A 291 -3.68 1.22 3.09
C ASN A 291 -4.04 2.30 2.07
N GLU A 292 -4.24 1.94 0.79
CA GLU A 292 -4.62 2.89 -0.26
C GLU A 292 -5.95 3.61 0.07
N LEU A 293 -6.96 2.87 0.56
CA LEU A 293 -8.22 3.45 0.98
C LEU A 293 -8.05 4.39 2.18
N THR A 294 -7.17 4.04 3.11
CA THR A 294 -6.88 4.86 4.30
C THR A 294 -6.16 6.14 3.92
N GLU A 295 -5.10 6.08 3.10
CA GLU A 295 -4.37 7.25 2.61
C GLU A 295 -5.30 8.21 1.87
N LYS A 296 -6.14 7.70 0.96
CA LYS A 296 -7.16 8.51 0.27
C LYS A 296 -8.14 9.16 1.24
N ALA A 297 -8.54 8.42 2.28
CA ALA A 297 -9.52 8.92 3.22
C ALA A 297 -8.96 9.98 4.16
N GLU A 298 -7.73 9.79 4.64
CA GLU A 298 -6.99 10.77 5.44
C GLU A 298 -6.71 12.04 4.65
N ALA A 299 -6.25 11.91 3.39
CA ALA A 299 -6.01 13.06 2.52
C ALA A 299 -7.29 13.91 2.34
N GLN A 300 -8.44 13.27 2.09
CA GLN A 300 -9.71 14.00 1.99
C GLN A 300 -10.12 14.66 3.31
N ALA A 301 -9.97 13.97 4.44
CA ALA A 301 -10.31 14.52 5.75
C ALA A 301 -9.41 15.72 6.10
N ILE A 302 -8.10 15.62 5.87
CA ILE A 302 -7.13 16.70 6.07
C ILE A 302 -7.51 17.91 5.20
N HIS A 303 -7.87 17.68 3.93
CA HIS A 303 -8.32 18.77 3.05
C HIS A 303 -9.54 19.52 3.62
N ILE A 304 -10.57 18.79 4.06
CA ILE A 304 -11.77 19.39 4.66
C ILE A 304 -11.43 20.15 5.94
N PHE A 305 -10.59 19.58 6.82
CA PHE A 305 -10.15 20.26 8.04
C PHE A 305 -9.32 21.51 7.75
N SER A 306 -8.45 21.46 6.74
CA SER A 306 -7.65 22.59 6.31
C SER A 306 -8.53 23.74 5.83
N GLU A 307 -9.54 23.46 5.00
CA GLU A 307 -10.47 24.48 4.53
C GLU A 307 -11.30 25.07 5.69
N ASN A 308 -11.82 24.23 6.59
CA ASN A 308 -12.54 24.70 7.76
C ASN A 308 -11.68 25.59 8.67
N LEU A 309 -10.42 25.19 8.93
CA LEU A 309 -9.48 25.96 9.73
C LEU A 309 -9.12 27.28 9.05
N ARG A 310 -8.90 27.26 7.73
CA ARG A 310 -8.64 28.46 6.94
C ARG A 310 -9.79 29.46 7.07
N HIS A 311 -11.03 29.00 6.95
CA HIS A 311 -12.20 29.86 7.14
C HIS A 311 -12.27 30.47 8.55
N LEU A 312 -11.92 29.71 9.59
CA LEU A 312 -11.85 30.21 10.97
C LEU A 312 -10.75 31.27 11.15
N LEU A 313 -9.57 31.04 10.59
CA LEU A 313 -8.42 31.96 10.71
C LEU A 313 -8.60 33.25 9.92
N LEU A 314 -9.36 33.21 8.81
CA LEU A 314 -9.64 34.36 7.96
C LEU A 314 -10.90 35.13 8.39
N GLN A 315 -11.50 34.78 9.53
CA GLN A 315 -12.63 35.55 10.05
C GLN A 315 -12.19 37.00 10.31
N PRO A 316 -13.00 37.99 9.89
CA PRO A 316 -12.67 39.38 10.09
C PRO A 316 -12.57 39.66 11.61
N PRO A 317 -11.47 40.28 12.09
CA PRO A 317 -11.32 40.56 13.50
C PRO A 317 -12.34 41.62 13.95
N MET A 318 -12.97 41.41 15.12
CA MET A 318 -13.79 42.43 15.76
C MET A 318 -12.89 43.49 16.43
N LYS A 319 -12.68 44.60 15.74
CA LYS A 319 -11.86 45.72 16.24
C LYS A 319 -12.69 46.68 17.10
N ASP A 320 -12.03 47.26 18.09
CA ASP A 320 -12.54 48.36 18.93
C ASP A 320 -13.86 48.06 19.65
N LYS A 321 -14.05 46.81 20.09
CA LYS A 321 -15.19 46.36 20.88
C LYS A 321 -14.74 45.81 22.23
N VAL A 322 -15.57 46.01 23.25
CA VAL A 322 -15.50 45.24 24.50
C VAL A 322 -16.19 43.90 24.25
N VAL A 323 -15.53 42.80 24.60
CA VAL A 323 -16.01 41.44 24.33
C VAL A 323 -16.18 40.69 25.65
N LEU A 324 -17.38 40.14 25.88
CA LEU A 324 -17.61 39.14 26.92
C LEU A 324 -17.49 37.75 26.31
N GLY A 325 -16.37 37.06 26.56
CA GLY A 325 -16.20 35.66 26.22
C GLY A 325 -17.00 34.78 27.16
N VAL A 326 -17.82 33.89 26.59
CA VAL A 326 -18.62 32.92 27.35
C VAL A 326 -18.18 31.53 26.90
N ASP A 327 -17.60 30.75 27.82
CA ASP A 327 -17.31 29.33 27.63
C ASP A 327 -18.37 28.50 28.36
N PRO A 328 -19.41 28.01 27.64
CA PRO A 328 -20.54 27.34 28.24
C PRO A 328 -20.20 25.93 28.72
N ALA A 329 -20.62 25.60 29.95
CA ALA A 329 -20.56 24.23 30.45
C ALA A 329 -21.71 23.92 31.40
N TYR A 330 -22.30 22.72 31.28
CA TYR A 330 -23.43 22.30 32.11
C TYR A 330 -22.98 21.96 33.55
N ARG A 331 -22.02 21.04 33.71
CA ARG A 331 -21.63 20.52 35.04
C ARG A 331 -20.80 21.50 35.87
N THR A 332 -19.97 22.31 35.22
CA THR A 332 -18.98 23.18 35.89
C THR A 332 -19.36 24.66 35.88
N GLY A 333 -20.54 25.01 35.36
CA GLY A 333 -20.95 26.39 35.15
C GLY A 333 -20.25 27.05 33.95
N CYS A 334 -20.83 28.15 33.48
CA CYS A 334 -20.25 28.95 32.40
C CYS A 334 -19.07 29.78 32.94
N LYS A 335 -17.95 29.78 32.21
CA LYS A 335 -16.83 30.69 32.50
C LYS A 335 -17.02 31.96 31.70
N LEU A 336 -16.76 33.10 32.34
CA LEU A 336 -16.93 34.42 31.78
C LEU A 336 -15.59 35.15 31.79
N LEU A 337 -15.28 35.84 30.70
CA LEU A 337 -14.10 36.68 30.58
C LEU A 337 -14.46 38.00 29.89
N SER A 338 -14.13 39.13 30.50
CA SER A 338 -14.29 40.44 29.86
C SER A 338 -12.98 40.92 29.27
N LEU A 339 -12.98 41.21 27.97
CA LEU A 339 -11.85 41.73 27.21
C LEU A 339 -12.14 43.18 26.80
N ILE A 340 -11.25 44.10 27.15
CA ILE A 340 -11.30 45.48 26.65
C ILE A 340 -10.54 45.62 25.33
N ILE A 341 -10.71 46.76 24.65
CA ILE A 341 -10.24 47.10 23.29
C ILE A 341 -8.79 46.67 22.98
N GLN A 342 -7.88 46.62 23.96
CA GLN A 342 -6.47 46.21 23.79
C GLN A 342 -6.18 44.71 24.01
N GLY A 343 -7.19 43.86 24.15
CA GLY A 343 -7.01 42.44 24.48
C GLY A 343 -6.55 42.18 25.92
N LYS A 344 -6.62 43.21 26.78
CA LYS A 344 -6.38 43.05 28.22
C LYS A 344 -7.63 42.46 28.87
N CYS A 345 -7.44 41.38 29.62
CA CYS A 345 -8.47 40.81 30.48
C CYS A 345 -8.76 41.76 31.64
N TRP A 346 -10.03 42.08 31.84
CA TRP A 346 -10.53 42.49 33.15
C TRP A 346 -10.93 41.19 33.87
N ILE A 347 -10.20 40.85 34.94
CA ILE A 347 -10.52 39.71 35.82
C ILE A 347 -11.57 40.17 36.83
#